data_AF-A0A3G2SZ11-F1
#
_entry.id   AF-A0A3G2SZ11-F1
#
_cell.length_a   1.000
_cell.length_b   1.000
_cell.length_c   1.000
_cell.angle_alpha   90.00
_cell.angle_beta   90.00
_cell.angle_gamma   90.00
#
_symmetry.space_group_name_H-M   'P 1'
#
loop_
_entity.id
_entity.type
_entity.pdbx_description
1 polymer ?
#
loop_
_entity_poly.entity_id
_entity_poly.type
_entity_poly.pdbx_seq_one_letter_code
_entity_poly.pdbx_strand_id
1 'polypeptide(L)' 'MQQKMMQLNLKSSEVQNIRRQMIESVFLSERLSKLTQKSNFDITAPDEGYKKRFKQLQNMREMARAELDALNKQYP' A
#
# COMPACT_ATOMS: atom_id res chain seq x y z
N MET A 1 21.80 -19.23 -18.02
CA MET A 1 21.58 -17.78 -18.22
C MET A 1 20.09 -17.43 -18.33
N GLN A 2 19.30 -18.16 -19.13
CA GLN A 2 17.84 -17.98 -19.24
C GLN A 2 17.07 -18.08 -17.89
N GLN A 3 17.39 -19.04 -17.03
CA GLN A 3 16.74 -19.17 -15.71
C GLN A 3 16.96 -17.97 -14.79
N LYS A 4 18.18 -17.39 -14.77
CA LYS A 4 18.47 -16.15 -14.01
C LYS A 4 17.72 -14.95 -14.57
N MET A 5 17.65 -14.80 -15.89
CA MET A 5 16.86 -13.74 -16.54
C MET A 5 15.36 -13.84 -16.21
N MET A 6 14.82 -15.05 -16.19
CA MET A 6 13.42 -15.30 -15.83
C MET A 6 13.14 -14.95 -14.35
N GLN A 7 14.02 -15.32 -13.42
CA GLN A 7 13.91 -14.94 -12.01
C GLN A 7 13.97 -13.43 -11.79
N LEU A 8 14.86 -12.73 -12.51
CA LEU A 8 14.94 -11.27 -12.46
C LEU A 8 13.67 -10.59 -13.00
N ASN A 9 13.08 -11.14 -14.06
CA ASN A 9 11.82 -10.63 -14.62
C ASN A 9 10.64 -10.84 -13.66
N LEU A 10 10.56 -12.00 -13.00
CA LEU A 10 9.52 -12.27 -11.99
C LEU A 10 9.66 -11.28 -10.82
N LYS A 11 10.86 -11.17 -10.24
CA LYS A 11 11.17 -10.20 -9.17
C LYS A 11 10.81 -8.77 -9.58
N SER A 12 11.09 -8.38 -10.82
CA SER A 12 10.73 -7.06 -11.35
C SER A 12 9.20 -6.85 -11.34
N SER A 13 8.43 -7.80 -11.87
CA SER A 13 6.97 -7.68 -11.93
C SER A 13 6.31 -7.60 -10.54
N GLU A 14 6.78 -8.42 -9.59
CA GLU A 14 6.31 -8.44 -8.21
C GLU A 14 6.68 -7.14 -7.49
N VAL A 15 7.91 -6.63 -7.68
CA VAL A 15 8.34 -5.32 -7.15
C VAL A 15 7.52 -4.17 -7.75
N GLN A 16 7.17 -4.22 -9.04
CA GLN A 16 6.30 -3.20 -9.66
C GLN A 16 4.88 -3.25 -9.09
N ASN A 17 4.37 -4.44 -8.77
CA ASN A 17 3.07 -4.59 -8.11
C ASN A 17 3.09 -3.94 -6.71
N ILE A 18 4.10 -4.22 -5.90
CA ILE A 18 4.29 -3.60 -4.58
C ILE A 18 4.40 -2.08 -4.69
N ARG A 19 5.19 -1.59 -5.66
CA ARG A 19 5.32 -0.14 -5.92
C ARG A 19 3.98 0.50 -6.24
N ARG A 20 3.15 -0.14 -7.07
CA ARG A 20 1.80 0.35 -7.39
C ARG A 20 0.95 0.45 -6.12
N GLN A 21 0.93 -0.58 -5.29
CA GLN A 21 0.19 -0.58 -4.01
C GLN A 21 0.66 0.55 -3.08
N MET A 22 1.98 0.77 -2.98
CA MET A 22 2.54 1.86 -2.18
C MET A 22 2.13 3.23 -2.71
N ILE A 23 2.17 3.45 -4.02
CA ILE A 23 1.71 4.70 -4.66
C ILE A 23 0.22 4.94 -4.39
N GLU A 24 -0.62 3.93 -4.57
CA GLU A 24 -2.05 4.02 -4.25
C GLU A 24 -2.29 4.35 -2.77
N SER A 25 -1.48 3.79 -1.87
CA SER A 25 -1.54 4.10 -0.43
C SER A 25 -1.22 5.58 -0.14
N VAL A 26 -0.28 6.20 -0.88
CA VAL A 26 0.05 7.62 -0.74
C VAL A 26 -1.15 8.48 -1.15
N PHE A 27 -1.76 8.19 -2.30
CA PHE A 27 -2.97 8.91 -2.75
C PHE A 27 -4.14 8.74 -1.78
N LEU A 28 -4.33 7.55 -1.21
CA LEU A 28 -5.37 7.32 -0.21
C LEU A 28 -5.09 8.09 1.09
N SER A 29 -3.83 8.16 1.52
CA SER A 29 -3.40 8.96 2.67
C SER A 29 -3.66 10.45 2.47
N GLU A 30 -3.38 10.98 1.27
CA GLU A 30 -3.67 12.37 0.94
C GLU A 30 -5.17 12.65 0.97
N ARG A 31 -6.00 11.74 0.43
CA ARG A 31 -7.46 11.85 0.48
C ARG A 31 -7.99 11.83 1.92
N LEU A 32 -7.45 10.97 2.78
CA LEU A 32 -7.80 10.95 4.20
C LEU A 32 -7.42 12.26 4.89
N SER A 33 -6.23 12.81 4.62
CA SER A 33 -5.82 14.11 5.16
C SER A 33 -6.74 15.25 4.71
N LYS A 34 -7.21 15.25 3.46
CA LYS A 34 -8.20 16.24 3.01
C LYS A 34 -9.55 16.09 3.73
N LEU A 35 -9.95 14.88 4.09
CA LEU A 35 -11.17 14.66 4.89
C LEU A 35 -11.02 15.26 6.29
N THR A 36 -9.84 15.14 6.92
CA THR A 36 -9.61 15.70 8.26
C THR A 36 -9.58 17.23 8.28
N GLN A 37 -9.46 17.89 7.13
CA GLN A 37 -9.46 19.35 7.01
C GLN A 37 -10.87 19.94 6.81
N LYS A 38 -11.89 19.10 6.62
CA LYS A 38 -13.27 19.59 6.48
C LYS A 38 -13.76 20.16 7.82
N SER A 39 -14.52 21.25 7.76
CA SER A 39 -15.02 21.95 8.95
C SER A 39 -15.93 21.10 9.85
N ASN A 40 -16.54 20.06 9.30
CA ASN A 40 -17.44 19.15 10.00
C ASN A 40 -16.77 17.81 10.39
N PHE A 41 -15.45 17.68 10.22
CA PHE A 41 -14.75 16.46 10.61
C PHE A 41 -14.48 16.46 12.11
N ASP A 42 -14.95 15.42 12.79
CA ASP A 42 -14.66 15.17 14.21
C ASP A 42 -13.72 13.98 14.33
N ILE A 43 -12.49 14.23 14.79
CA ILE A 43 -11.48 13.18 14.99
C ILE A 43 -11.83 12.23 16.13
N THR A 44 -12.65 12.68 17.08
CA THR A 44 -13.11 11.86 18.22
C THR A 44 -14.29 10.98 17.83
N ALA A 45 -15.05 11.36 16.79
CA ALA A 45 -16.17 10.61 16.24
C ALA A 45 -16.17 10.61 14.70
N PRO A 46 -15.16 10.01 14.04
CA PRO A 46 -15.06 10.03 12.59
C PRO A 46 -16.18 9.23 11.95
N ASP A 47 -16.62 9.65 10.76
CA ASP A 47 -17.65 8.93 10.01
C ASP A 47 -17.17 7.55 9.52
N GLU A 48 -18.12 6.66 9.21
CA GLU A 48 -17.84 5.30 8.74
C GLU A 48 -17.04 5.27 7.43
N GLY A 49 -17.23 6.27 6.56
CA GLY A 49 -16.47 6.41 5.32
C GLY A 49 -14.99 6.68 5.59
N TYR A 50 -14.67 7.56 6.54
CA TYR A 50 -13.31 7.79 7.01
C TYR A 50 -12.73 6.53 7.64
N LYS A 51 -13.43 5.89 8.59
CA LYS A 51 -12.95 4.66 9.25
C LYS A 51 -12.63 3.56 8.24
N LYS A 52 -13.51 3.32 7.27
CA LYS A 52 -13.31 2.30 6.22
C LYS A 52 -12.07 2.60 5.38
N ARG A 53 -11.90 3.86 4.94
CA ARG A 53 -10.73 4.28 4.15
C ARG A 53 -9.43 4.24 4.96
N PHE A 54 -9.48 4.59 6.23
CA PHE A 54 -8.34 4.50 7.14
C PHE A 54 -7.90 3.04 7.33
N LYS A 55 -8.85 2.13 7.59
CA LYS A 55 -8.57 0.70 7.67
C LYS A 55 -8.01 0.15 6.35
N GLN A 56 -8.57 0.57 5.22
CA GLN A 56 -8.03 0.20 3.90
C GLN A 56 -6.56 0.64 3.74
N LEU A 57 -6.22 1.88 4.15
CA LEU A 57 -4.84 2.37 4.10
C LEU A 57 -3.90 1.52 4.98
N GLN A 58 -4.32 1.17 6.19
CA GLN A 58 -3.53 0.31 7.08
C GLN A 58 -3.27 -1.06 6.44
N ASN A 59 -4.32 -1.71 5.94
CA ASN A 59 -4.21 -3.00 5.26
C ASN A 59 -3.27 -2.95 4.06
N MET A 60 -3.35 -1.90 3.23
CA MET A 60 -2.47 -1.75 2.06
C MET A 60 -1.00 -1.64 2.47
N ARG A 61 -0.69 -0.92 3.55
CA ARG A 61 0.69 -0.80 4.06
C ARG A 61 1.21 -2.12 4.60
N GLU A 62 0.39 -2.85 5.33
CA GLU A 62 0.75 -4.17 5.88
C GLU A 62 0.96 -5.20 4.77
N MET A 63 0.07 -5.26 3.77
CA MET A 63 0.22 -6.16 2.63
C MET A 63 1.46 -5.84 1.81
N ALA A 64 1.70 -4.57 1.47
CA ALA A 64 2.89 -4.18 0.71
C ALA A 64 4.19 -4.53 1.45
N ARG A 65 4.22 -4.36 2.79
CA ARG A 65 5.35 -4.77 3.62
C ARG A 65 5.54 -6.29 3.59
N ALA A 66 4.46 -7.06 3.81
CA ALA A 66 4.53 -8.51 3.83
C ALA A 66 4.96 -9.10 2.48
N GLU A 67 4.46 -8.54 1.37
CA GLU A 67 4.86 -8.93 0.01
C GLU A 67 6.34 -8.62 -0.24
N LEU A 68 6.83 -7.45 0.18
CA LEU A 68 8.23 -7.09 0.02
C LEU A 68 9.16 -7.99 0.86
N ASP A 69 8.77 -8.28 2.11
CA ASP A 69 9.51 -9.19 2.98
C ASP A 69 9.54 -10.62 2.42
N ALA A 70 8.42 -11.10 1.86
CA ALA A 70 8.35 -12.40 1.20
C ALA A 70 9.24 -12.45 -0.05
N LEU A 71 9.21 -11.41 -0.88
CA LEU A 71 10.03 -11.30 -2.08
C LEU A 71 11.53 -11.27 -1.75
N ASN A 72 11.92 -10.52 -0.72
CA ASN A 72 13.31 -10.48 -0.25
C ASN A 72 13.79 -11.84 0.29
N LYS A 73 12.90 -12.65 0.88
CA LYS A 73 13.22 -14.02 1.30
C LYS A 73 13.36 -14.99 0.12
N GLN A 74 12.53 -14.83 -0.92
CA GLN A 74 12.56 -15.69 -2.12
C GLN A 74 13.75 -15.37 -3.03
N TYR A 75 14.16 -14.10 -3.07
CA TYR A 75 15.25 -13.60 -3.91
C TYR A 75 16.25 -12.78 -3.08
N PRO A 76 17.06 -13.42 -2.22
CA PRO A 76 18.09 -12.72 -1.43
C PRO A 76 19.11 -11.98 -2.30
#